data_AF-A0A8H5HQQ4-F1
#
_entry.id   AF-A0A8H5HQQ4-F1
#
_cell.length_a   1.000
_cell.length_b   1.000
_cell.length_c   1.000
_cell.angle_alpha   90.00
_cell.angle_beta   90.00
_cell.angle_gamma   90.00
#
_symmetry.space_group_name_H-M   'P 1'
#
loop_
_entity.id
_entity.type
_entity.pdbx_description
1 polymer ?
#
loop_
_entity_poly.entity_id
_entity_poly.type
_entity_poly.pdbx_seq_one_letter_code
_entity_poly.pdbx_strand_id
1 'polypeptide(L)'
;MLAISGRSYTVDPATVAVHPVAKFESESPHKSSKFKTVLNVTMAKSKNHTNHNQTKKAHRNGIKRPASFRSRSLRGVDAKFRRNAKHALAGTIKARKEQKAAAAS
;
A
#
# COMPACT_ATOMS: atom_id res chain seq x y z
N MET A 1 -21.37 10.82 41.33
CA MET A 1 -22.15 11.68 40.42
C MET A 1 -21.19 12.39 39.48
N LEU A 2 -21.01 11.88 38.26
CA LEU A 2 -21.13 12.62 36.99
C LEU A 2 -20.55 11.73 35.88
N ALA A 3 -21.45 11.08 35.15
CA ALA A 3 -21.16 10.51 33.85
C ALA A 3 -21.02 11.67 32.85
N ILE A 4 -19.93 11.70 32.08
CA ILE A 4 -19.93 12.40 30.79
C ILE A 4 -19.41 11.42 29.74
N SER A 5 -20.38 10.92 28.99
CA SER A 5 -20.30 10.01 27.86
C SER A 5 -19.30 10.47 26.81
N GLY A 6 -18.59 9.49 26.25
CA GLY A 6 -17.71 9.65 25.11
C GLY A 6 -18.42 10.36 23.95
N ARG A 7 -17.82 11.47 23.52
CA ARG A 7 -18.19 12.12 22.28
C ARG A 7 -17.39 11.46 21.16
N SER A 8 -17.96 10.40 20.61
CA SER A 8 -17.53 9.80 19.35
C SER A 8 -17.62 10.85 18.25
N TYR A 9 -16.50 11.19 17.61
CA TYR A 9 -16.54 11.89 16.33
C TYR A 9 -16.90 10.87 15.25
N THR A 10 -18.20 10.62 15.09
CA THR A 10 -18.73 10.15 13.81
C THR A 10 -18.66 11.33 12.86
N VAL A 11 -17.73 11.29 11.91
CA VAL A 11 -17.73 12.24 10.79
C VAL A 11 -18.89 11.86 9.88
N ASP A 12 -19.99 12.60 9.99
CA ASP A 12 -21.10 12.55 9.04
C ASP A 12 -20.58 12.87 7.62
N PRO A 13 -20.84 12.04 6.60
CA PRO A 13 -20.29 12.23 5.26
C PRO A 13 -20.95 13.36 4.43
N ALA A 14 -21.67 14.29 5.07
CA ALA A 14 -22.56 15.24 4.39
C ALA A 14 -22.03 16.68 4.24
N THR A 15 -20.75 16.97 4.55
CA THR A 15 -20.19 18.33 4.41
C THR A 15 -18.90 18.38 3.59
N VAL A 16 -18.83 17.65 2.48
CA VAL A 16 -17.90 18.03 1.40
C VAL A 16 -18.61 19.09 0.57
N ALA A 17 -18.35 20.35 0.93
CA ALA A 17 -18.65 21.49 0.09
C ALA A 17 -18.04 21.25 -1.31
N VAL A 18 -18.92 20.99 -2.27
CA VAL A 18 -18.60 21.00 -3.69
C VAL A 18 -18.12 22.41 -4.00
N HIS A 19 -16.81 22.57 -4.12
CA HIS A 19 -16.26 23.81 -4.67
C HIS A 19 -16.72 23.85 -6.14
N PRO A 20 -17.30 24.96 -6.62
CA PRO A 20 -17.50 25.12 -8.05
C PRO A 20 -16.10 25.17 -8.67
N VAL A 21 -15.69 24.07 -9.32
CA VAL A 21 -14.54 24.07 -10.22
C VAL A 21 -14.90 25.02 -11.35
N ALA A 22 -14.39 26.24 -11.24
CA ALA A 22 -14.37 27.19 -12.32
C ALA A 22 -13.78 26.48 -13.54
N LYS A 23 -14.55 26.46 -14.64
CA LYS A 23 -14.08 26.08 -15.97
C LYS A 23 -12.98 27.06 -16.36
N PHE A 24 -11.73 26.72 -16.06
CA PHE A 24 -10.58 27.37 -16.66
C PHE A 24 -10.44 26.78 -18.06
N GLU A 25 -11.06 27.46 -19.02
CA GLU A 25 -10.85 27.23 -20.45
C GLU A 25 -9.38 27.54 -20.76
N SER A 26 -8.53 26.52 -20.78
CA SER A 26 -7.20 26.65 -21.36
C SER A 26 -7.33 26.69 -22.88
N GLU A 27 -7.44 27.90 -23.40
CA GLU A 27 -7.21 28.18 -24.81
C GLU A 27 -5.86 27.58 -25.23
N SER A 28 -5.93 26.63 -26.17
CA SER A 28 -4.77 25.96 -26.75
C SER A 28 -3.97 26.94 -27.63
N PRO A 29 -2.67 27.18 -27.39
CA PRO A 29 -1.91 28.08 -28.24
C PRO A 29 -0.88 27.32 -29.07
N HIS A 30 -1.30 26.45 -30.00
CA HIS A 30 -0.41 26.02 -31.09
C HIS A 30 -1.15 26.01 -32.43
N LYS A 31 -1.34 27.21 -32.98
CA LYS A 31 -1.61 27.40 -34.40
C LYS A 31 -0.32 27.17 -35.21
N SER A 32 -0.50 26.37 -36.27
CA SER A 32 0.31 26.19 -37.48
C SER A 32 1.73 25.64 -37.36
N SER A 33 1.90 24.40 -37.80
CA SER A 33 2.63 24.18 -39.05
C SER A 33 1.99 23.07 -39.86
N LYS A 34 1.50 23.41 -41.05
CA LYS A 34 1.16 22.46 -42.11
C LYS A 34 2.47 21.87 -42.65
N PHE A 35 3.07 20.92 -41.94
CA PHE A 35 4.08 20.06 -42.54
C PHE A 35 3.37 18.92 -43.27
N LYS A 36 3.32 19.12 -44.59
CA LYS A 36 3.06 18.18 -45.68
C LYS A 36 3.33 16.72 -45.27
N THR A 37 2.28 15.90 -45.29
CA THR A 37 2.36 14.44 -45.32
C THR A 37 3.23 14.00 -46.49
N VAL A 38 4.37 13.36 -46.22
CA VAL A 38 5.11 12.61 -47.23
C VAL A 38 5.53 11.27 -46.63
N LEU A 39 5.05 10.21 -47.28
CA LEU A 39 5.45 8.81 -47.19
C LEU A 39 4.90 8.03 -45.99
N ASN A 40 3.82 7.30 -46.29
CA ASN A 40 3.49 6.02 -45.68
C ASN A 40 4.70 5.09 -45.77
N VAL A 41 5.65 5.22 -44.85
CA VAL A 41 6.62 4.16 -44.59
C VAL A 41 5.82 3.10 -43.87
N THR A 42 5.38 2.09 -44.63
CA THR A 42 5.08 0.78 -44.06
C THR A 42 6.23 0.46 -43.11
N MET A 43 5.94 0.33 -41.80
CA MET A 43 7.00 -0.01 -40.86
C MET A 43 7.68 -1.28 -41.37
N ALA A 44 8.93 -1.17 -41.83
CA ALA A 44 9.66 -2.24 -42.51
C ALA A 44 10.10 -3.38 -41.57
N LYS A 45 9.31 -3.63 -40.51
CA LYS A 45 9.56 -4.33 -39.25
C LYS A 45 10.27 -3.45 -38.22
N SER A 46 9.62 -3.30 -37.07
CA SER A 46 10.21 -2.75 -35.85
C SER A 46 10.93 -3.83 -35.03
N LYS A 47 11.76 -3.43 -34.06
CA LYS A 47 12.35 -4.37 -33.10
C LYS A 47 11.31 -4.83 -32.07
N ASN A 48 11.06 -6.13 -32.01
CA ASN A 48 9.99 -6.72 -31.17
C ASN A 48 10.34 -6.81 -29.66
N HIS A 49 11.62 -6.73 -29.30
CA HIS A 49 12.04 -6.88 -27.90
C HIS A 49 13.34 -6.11 -27.60
N THR A 50 13.39 -5.43 -26.45
CA THR A 50 14.60 -4.82 -25.91
C THR A 50 14.58 -4.76 -24.39
N ASN A 51 15.67 -5.20 -23.77
CA ASN A 51 15.94 -4.99 -22.33
C ASN A 51 16.80 -3.72 -22.10
N HIS A 52 17.02 -2.92 -23.14
CA HIS A 52 17.79 -1.68 -23.02
C HIS A 52 17.09 -0.71 -22.06
N ASN A 53 17.89 0.00 -21.26
CA ASN A 53 17.43 0.98 -20.26
C ASN A 53 16.55 0.43 -19.10
N GLN A 54 16.22 -0.88 -19.05
CA GLN A 54 15.43 -1.43 -17.94
C GLN A 54 16.22 -1.40 -16.63
N THR A 55 17.48 -1.84 -16.65
CA THR A 55 18.40 -1.79 -15.51
C THR A 55 18.63 -0.36 -15.03
N LYS A 56 18.82 0.60 -15.95
CA LYS A 56 18.98 2.02 -15.60
C LYS A 56 17.73 2.59 -14.92
N LYS A 57 16.53 2.25 -15.41
CA LYS A 57 15.26 2.61 -14.75
C LYS A 57 15.12 1.97 -13.36
N ALA A 58 15.43 0.69 -13.23
CA ALA A 58 15.35 -0.01 -11.94
C ALA A 58 16.31 0.60 -10.90
N HIS A 59 17.51 0.99 -11.32
CA HIS A 59 18.49 1.62 -10.44
C HIS A 59 18.24 3.11 -10.16
N ARG A 60 17.47 3.84 -10.98
CA ARG A 60 17.09 5.24 -10.68
C ARG A 60 16.42 5.39 -9.31
N ASN A 61 15.55 4.44 -8.94
CA ASN A 61 14.90 4.40 -7.62
C ASN A 61 15.59 3.43 -6.63
N GLY A 62 16.59 2.68 -7.13
CA GLY A 62 17.26 1.61 -6.41
C GLY A 62 16.43 0.32 -6.30
N ILE A 63 17.09 -0.83 -6.43
CA ILE A 63 16.45 -2.13 -6.20
C ILE A 63 16.41 -2.38 -4.69
N LYS A 64 15.26 -2.12 -4.06
CA LYS A 64 15.06 -2.30 -2.62
C LYS A 64 14.75 -3.76 -2.29
N ARG A 65 15.38 -4.27 -1.24
CA ARG A 65 15.07 -5.59 -0.67
C ARG A 65 13.72 -5.52 0.07
N PRO A 66 12.94 -6.61 0.13
CA PRO A 66 11.75 -6.64 0.97
C PRO A 66 12.13 -6.40 2.44
N ALA A 67 11.26 -5.71 3.17
CA ALA A 67 11.49 -5.44 4.59
C ALA A 67 11.53 -6.76 5.38
N SER A 68 12.56 -6.90 6.22
CA SER A 68 12.67 -8.01 7.16
C SER A 68 12.25 -7.51 8.55
N PHE A 69 11.30 -8.23 9.17
CA PHE A 69 10.88 -7.98 10.55
C PHE A 69 11.42 -9.09 11.46
N ARG A 70 11.48 -8.84 12.78
CA ARG A 70 12.00 -9.81 13.76
C ARG A 70 11.31 -11.18 13.70
N SER A 71 10.02 -11.20 13.39
CA SER A 71 9.21 -12.42 13.28
C SER A 71 8.42 -12.43 11.97
N ARG A 72 8.43 -13.56 11.27
CA ARG A 72 7.66 -13.76 10.04
C ARG A 72 6.24 -14.28 10.34
N SER A 73 5.32 -14.11 9.40
CA SER A 73 3.96 -14.66 9.54
C SER A 73 3.97 -16.19 9.52
N LEU A 74 3.10 -16.81 10.33
CA LEU A 74 2.89 -18.26 10.34
C LEU A 74 1.77 -18.68 9.37
N ARG A 75 1.53 -17.92 8.31
CA ARG A 75 0.56 -18.29 7.26
C ARG A 75 1.14 -19.45 6.44
N GLY A 76 0.32 -20.47 6.15
CA GLY A 76 0.76 -21.67 5.42
C GLY A 76 1.51 -22.72 6.25
N VAL A 77 1.77 -22.48 7.54
CA VAL A 77 2.31 -23.49 8.45
C VAL A 77 1.22 -24.49 8.83
N ASP A 78 1.59 -25.77 9.02
CA ASP A 78 0.69 -26.86 9.39
C ASP A 78 -0.32 -26.47 10.47
N ALA A 79 -1.59 -26.72 10.17
CA ALA A 79 -2.70 -26.37 11.04
C ALA A 79 -2.65 -27.12 12.38
N LYS A 80 -2.15 -28.37 12.44
CA LYS A 80 -2.02 -29.12 13.69
C LYS A 80 -0.97 -28.50 14.60
N PHE A 81 0.21 -28.20 14.06
CA PHE A 81 1.24 -27.47 14.78
C PHE A 81 0.73 -26.11 15.29
N ARG A 82 0.05 -25.33 14.45
CA ARG A 82 -0.45 -24.01 14.83
C ARG A 82 -1.50 -24.05 15.93
N ARG A 83 -2.40 -25.04 15.91
CA ARG A 83 -3.38 -25.25 16.99
C ARG A 83 -2.66 -25.57 18.30
N ASN A 84 -1.72 -26.53 18.28
CA ASN A 84 -0.95 -26.89 19.46
C ASN A 84 -0.15 -25.70 20.03
N ALA A 85 0.59 -24.98 19.20
CA ALA A 85 1.36 -23.82 19.61
C ALA A 85 0.48 -22.72 20.24
N LYS A 86 -0.75 -22.53 19.75
CA LYS A 86 -1.71 -21.60 20.35
C LYS A 86 -2.12 -22.03 21.76
N HIS A 87 -2.42 -23.31 21.97
CA HIS A 87 -2.79 -23.83 23.28
C HIS A 87 -1.63 -23.77 24.28
N ALA A 88 -0.41 -24.14 23.85
CA ALA A 88 0.79 -24.04 24.68
C ALA A 88 1.05 -22.59 25.11
N LEU A 89 0.96 -21.62 24.18
CA LEU A 89 1.14 -20.21 24.50
C LEU A 89 0.09 -19.73 25.51
N ALA A 90 -1.19 -20.08 25.32
CA ALA A 90 -2.25 -19.71 26.25
C ALA A 90 -1.98 -20.22 27.67
N GLY A 91 -1.54 -21.47 27.81
CA GLY A 91 -1.16 -22.05 29.12
C GLY A 91 0.00 -21.29 29.76
N THR A 92 1.07 -20.99 29.01
CA THR A 92 2.23 -20.26 29.53
C THR A 92 1.90 -18.83 29.97
N ILE A 93 0.98 -18.15 29.27
CA ILE A 93 0.53 -16.80 29.64
C ILE A 93 -0.23 -16.85 30.96
N LYS A 94 -1.12 -17.83 31.15
CA LYS A 94 -1.88 -18.01 32.40
C LYS A 94 -0.95 -18.26 33.59
N ALA A 95 -0.06 -19.24 33.47
CA ALA A 95 0.88 -19.58 34.54
C ALA A 95 1.79 -18.39 34.91
N ARG A 96 2.31 -17.67 33.91
CA ARG A 96 3.14 -16.48 34.14
C ARG A 96 2.36 -15.35 34.83
N LYS A 97 1.08 -15.19 34.51
CA LYS A 97 0.23 -14.19 35.17
C LYS A 97 0.02 -14.51 36.64
N GLU A 98 -0.25 -15.77 36.98
CA GLU A 98 -0.41 -16.24 38.36
C GLU A 98 0.89 -16.08 39.16
N GLN A 99 2.03 -16.48 38.59
CA GLN A 99 3.35 -16.26 39.20
C GLN A 99 3.62 -14.79 39.48
N LYS A 100 3.29 -13.90 38.53
CA LYS A 100 3.47 -12.46 38.71
C LYS A 100 2.55 -11.88 39.78
N ALA A 101 1.32 -12.40 39.90
CA ALA A 101 0.41 -11.97 40.96
C ALA A 101 0.90 -12.42 42.34
N ALA A 102 1.36 -13.67 42.45
CA ALA A 102 1.92 -14.22 43.70
C ALA A 102 3.24 -13.55 44.11
N ALA A 103 4.04 -13.06 43.16
CA ALA A 103 5.26 -12.30 43.45
C ALA A 103 4.99 -10.82 43.80
N ALA A 104 3.78 -10.33 43.54
CA ALA A 104 3.37 -8.95 43.82
C ALA A 104 2.57 -8.82 45.13
N SER A 105 2.11 -9.94 45.70
CA SER A 105 1.57 -10.06 47.05
C SER A 105 2.67 -10.36 48.05
#